data_AF-A0A0C3AF99-F1
#
_entry.id   AF-A0A0C3AF99-F1
#
_cell.length_a   1.000
_cell.length_b   1.000
_cell.length_c   1.000
_cell.angle_alpha   90.00
_cell.angle_beta   90.00
_cell.angle_gamma   90.00
#
_symmetry.space_group_name_H-M   'P 1'
#
loop_
_entity.id
_entity.type
_entity.pdbx_description
1 polymer ?
#
loop_
_entity_poly.entity_id
_entity_poly.type
_entity_poly.pdbx_seq_one_letter_code
_entity_poly.pdbx_strand_id
1 'polypeptide(L)'
;GPEGQTVLDTLFVKLKDPPKTVKIEGLPENVVPITRHTTATMCTLPNDDEISLSRDQVLVLPNFAMTDYSSQGRTRMNNVVDLNSCYTHQSYYTCLSRSASVGGTIIVQGFDPKVITGGASGYLRQEFRELELLDEITRLRYENALSESITGNRRNVIIRQFQEWKGTDYVPCDVHHSIRWNKQDPLEMLDVVTDTPWQLVKNNKYGKNQRSTLASKSNITGFVAADGSVPIGHTQKRKLDHDDTDKIPRKMIKISEDILGDLEGPEGFIWDSENYSCAYDSLLTILLSIWSKDPVKWKGDFKEMNKIMNVLATGFHRVKLNQGTLESTRNKIRHLLHQRMPGLFPYGQVGTSVNELAKQLLRSDNIIASAWQQCVECEDESNSHNDLQTCVIQCDYDRDCTTSVCLQKRFRERHPRRRCAQCDGEIDNIMRFDVIPKIIVFAVSDASIRVSKKISFHDDGSKVVFNLKGVVYFGDFHYTARVCTGGSVWFHDGMATGRGCTYEKKLSEFTDAELSTCNGKTMSLVFYAQ
;
A
#
# COMPACT_ATOMS: atom_id res chain seq x y z
N GLY A 1 32.44 -21.66 12.28
CA GLY A 1 31.81 -21.42 10.97
C GLY A 1 31.99 -22.65 10.09
N PRO A 2 31.41 -22.66 8.88
CA PRO A 2 31.52 -23.79 7.93
C PRO A 2 32.97 -24.17 7.57
N GLU A 3 33.93 -23.26 7.76
CA GLU A 3 35.35 -23.46 7.45
C GLU A 3 36.23 -23.40 8.72
N GLY A 4 35.66 -23.70 9.89
CA GLY A 4 36.41 -23.75 11.14
C GLY A 4 36.66 -22.39 11.84
N GLN A 5 36.05 -21.29 11.36
CA GLN A 5 36.21 -19.98 12.03
C GLN A 5 35.55 -19.95 13.41
N THR A 6 36.14 -19.23 14.37
CA THR A 6 35.48 -18.87 15.63
C THR A 6 34.28 -17.98 15.33
N VAL A 7 33.10 -18.37 15.80
CA VAL A 7 31.83 -17.68 15.56
C VAL A 7 31.09 -17.50 16.88
N LEU A 8 30.45 -16.33 17.06
CA LEU A 8 29.62 -16.06 18.23
C LEU A 8 28.31 -16.83 18.10
N ASP A 9 28.20 -17.94 18.83
CA ASP A 9 27.04 -18.83 18.80
C ASP A 9 25.83 -18.30 19.59
N THR A 10 26.09 -17.92 20.83
CA THR A 10 25.07 -17.40 21.74
C THR A 10 25.61 -16.18 22.45
N LEU A 11 24.87 -15.08 22.41
CA LEU A 11 25.15 -13.86 23.14
C LEU A 11 24.22 -13.76 24.34
N PHE A 12 24.77 -13.75 25.55
CA PHE A 12 23.99 -13.48 26.76
C PHE A 12 23.94 -11.98 27.01
N VAL A 13 22.73 -11.41 26.97
CA VAL A 13 22.52 -9.97 27.23
C VAL A 13 21.79 -9.77 28.56
N LYS A 14 22.28 -8.85 29.37
CA LYS A 14 21.59 -8.43 30.60
C LYS A 14 20.65 -7.27 30.28
N LEU A 15 19.36 -7.48 30.46
CA LEU A 15 18.34 -6.45 30.31
C LEU A 15 18.45 -5.44 31.45
N LYS A 16 18.41 -4.16 31.12
CA LYS A 16 18.34 -3.07 32.09
C LYS A 16 16.88 -2.61 32.18
N ASP A 17 16.32 -2.65 33.39
CA ASP A 17 14.97 -2.21 33.73
C ASP A 17 13.86 -2.79 32.82
N PRO A 18 13.79 -4.13 32.63
CA PRO A 18 12.72 -4.71 31.83
C PRO A 18 11.36 -4.50 32.52
N PRO A 19 10.24 -4.40 31.75
CA PRO A 19 8.90 -4.21 32.33
C PRO A 19 8.49 -5.29 33.34
N LYS A 20 9.11 -6.46 33.25
CA LYS A 20 9.00 -7.56 34.21
C LYS A 20 10.37 -8.23 34.35
N THR A 21 10.71 -8.71 35.54
CA THR A 21 11.89 -9.55 35.75
C THR A 21 11.80 -10.81 34.91
N VAL A 22 12.84 -11.09 34.13
CA VAL A 22 12.96 -12.29 33.31
C VAL A 22 13.91 -13.26 34.03
N LYS A 23 13.48 -14.51 34.25
CA LYS A 23 14.32 -15.55 34.84
C LYS A 23 14.23 -16.81 33.98
N ILE A 24 15.35 -17.20 33.41
CA ILE A 24 15.51 -18.46 32.68
C ILE A 24 16.29 -19.42 33.58
N GLU A 25 15.88 -20.68 33.64
CA GLU A 25 16.56 -21.69 34.43
C GLU A 25 18.03 -21.81 34.02
N GLY A 26 18.93 -21.84 35.00
CA GLY A 26 20.39 -21.84 34.77
C GLY A 26 21.02 -20.49 34.44
N LEU A 27 20.24 -19.40 34.25
CA LEU A 27 20.78 -18.06 33.99
C LEU A 27 20.50 -17.07 35.13
N PRO A 28 21.33 -16.03 35.33
CA PRO A 28 21.02 -14.95 36.26
C PRO A 28 19.72 -14.21 35.89
N GLU A 29 19.15 -13.49 36.84
CA GLU A 29 17.98 -12.64 36.55
C GLU A 29 18.30 -11.60 35.46
N ASN A 30 17.32 -11.40 34.58
CA ASN A 30 17.35 -10.50 33.44
C ASN A 30 18.46 -10.78 32.42
N VAL A 31 19.10 -11.96 32.48
CA VAL A 31 20.02 -12.42 31.45
C VAL A 31 19.27 -13.31 30.48
N VAL A 32 19.26 -12.92 29.20
CA VAL A 32 18.60 -13.67 28.13
C VAL A 32 19.63 -14.09 27.07
N PRO A 33 19.58 -15.33 26.57
CA PRO A 33 20.41 -15.78 25.46
C PRO A 33 19.81 -15.31 24.14
N ILE A 34 20.64 -14.77 23.25
CA ILE A 34 20.32 -14.51 21.85
C ILE A 34 21.17 -15.46 21.03
N THR A 35 20.53 -16.44 20.41
CA THR A 35 21.19 -17.42 19.55
C THR A 35 21.36 -16.88 18.14
N ARG A 36 22.24 -17.51 17.37
CA ARG A 36 22.37 -17.22 15.94
C ARG A 36 21.07 -17.52 15.18
N HIS A 37 20.83 -16.71 14.16
CA HIS A 37 19.78 -16.92 13.18
C HIS A 37 20.35 -16.82 11.78
N THR A 38 19.98 -17.78 10.94
CA THR A 38 20.26 -17.72 9.50
C THR A 38 19.20 -16.87 8.82
N THR A 39 19.63 -15.77 8.21
CA THR A 39 18.80 -14.90 7.37
C THR A 39 19.39 -14.89 5.97
N ALA A 40 18.61 -15.25 4.97
CA ALA A 40 19.00 -15.09 3.57
C ALA A 40 18.66 -13.67 3.10
N THR A 41 19.60 -13.03 2.41
CA THR A 41 19.45 -11.74 1.76
C THR A 41 19.89 -11.88 0.31
N MET A 42 19.13 -11.32 -0.62
CA MET A 42 19.57 -11.20 -2.01
C MET A 42 20.46 -9.96 -2.13
N CYS A 43 21.62 -10.12 -2.75
CA CYS A 43 22.53 -9.03 -3.07
C CYS A 43 22.60 -8.88 -4.58
N THR A 44 22.37 -7.67 -5.07
CA THR A 44 22.57 -7.31 -6.47
C THR A 44 24.02 -6.91 -6.67
N LEU A 45 24.68 -7.55 -7.61
CA LEU A 45 26.05 -7.25 -8.01
C LEU A 45 26.07 -6.10 -9.03
N PRO A 46 27.20 -5.41 -9.24
CA PRO A 46 27.30 -4.30 -10.21
C PRO A 46 27.04 -4.69 -11.68
N ASN A 47 27.00 -5.99 -11.99
CA ASN A 47 26.64 -6.54 -13.29
C ASN A 47 25.16 -6.96 -13.37
N ASP A 48 24.34 -6.52 -12.41
CA ASP A 48 22.91 -6.82 -12.26
C ASP A 48 22.57 -8.29 -11.93
N ASP A 49 23.57 -9.13 -11.69
CA ASP A 49 23.34 -10.48 -11.16
C ASP A 49 22.83 -10.42 -9.72
N GLU A 50 21.86 -11.27 -9.40
CA GLU A 50 21.37 -11.43 -8.03
C GLU A 50 21.94 -12.70 -7.40
N ILE A 51 22.70 -12.55 -6.31
CA ILE A 51 23.22 -13.68 -5.54
C ILE A 51 22.50 -13.78 -4.19
N SER A 52 22.16 -15.00 -3.78
CA SER A 52 21.63 -15.22 -2.44
C SER A 52 22.76 -15.39 -1.44
N LEU A 53 22.89 -14.47 -0.50
CA LEU A 53 23.80 -14.56 0.63
C LEU A 53 23.02 -15.00 1.87
N SER A 54 23.41 -16.15 2.43
CA SER A 54 22.90 -16.60 3.73
C SER A 54 23.82 -16.08 4.84
N ARG A 55 23.28 -15.22 5.71
CA ARG A 55 23.98 -14.67 6.87
C ARG A 55 23.53 -15.40 8.13
N ASP A 56 24.46 -16.10 8.78
CA ASP A 56 24.21 -16.83 10.02
C ASP A 56 24.95 -16.15 11.19
N GLN A 57 24.22 -15.30 11.93
CA GLN A 57 24.75 -14.45 13.00
C GLN A 57 23.75 -14.25 14.15
N VAL A 58 24.25 -13.83 15.32
CA VAL A 58 23.39 -13.32 16.41
C VAL A 58 22.77 -11.98 15.98
N LEU A 59 21.45 -11.85 16.10
CA LEU A 59 20.71 -10.65 15.68
C LEU A 59 20.80 -9.53 16.74
N VAL A 60 21.98 -8.92 16.84
CA VAL A 60 22.21 -7.74 17.67
C VAL A 60 22.73 -6.61 16.80
N LEU A 61 22.16 -5.41 16.98
CA LEU A 61 22.67 -4.19 16.38
C LEU A 61 23.38 -3.41 17.49
N PRO A 62 24.70 -3.19 17.39
CA PRO A 62 25.38 -2.26 18.28
C PRO A 62 24.75 -0.89 18.09
N ASN A 63 24.21 -0.31 19.16
CA ASN A 63 23.64 1.02 19.12
C ASN A 63 24.77 2.06 19.16
N PHE A 64 25.47 2.21 18.03
CA PHE A 64 26.56 3.17 17.90
C PHE A 64 26.08 4.55 17.48
N ALA A 65 24.98 4.65 16.72
CA ALA A 65 24.35 5.90 16.34
C ALA A 65 22.88 5.69 15.94
N MET A 66 22.06 6.72 16.12
CA MET A 66 20.70 6.79 15.61
C MET A 66 20.72 7.14 14.13
N THR A 67 19.95 6.38 13.36
CA THR A 67 19.50 6.72 12.02
C THR A 67 17.99 7.01 12.04
N ASP A 68 17.49 7.63 10.98
CA ASP A 68 16.10 8.04 10.84
C ASP A 68 15.11 6.86 10.84
N TYR A 69 15.55 5.67 10.38
CA TYR A 69 14.72 4.46 10.29
C TYR A 69 14.45 3.71 11.62
N SER A 70 15.08 4.08 12.75
CA SER A 70 15.02 3.27 14.00
C SER A 70 14.67 4.05 15.27
N SER A 71 13.97 5.17 15.15
CA SER A 71 13.91 6.23 16.17
C SER A 71 12.57 6.40 16.90
N GLN A 72 11.73 5.36 16.97
CA GLN A 72 10.44 5.49 17.66
C GLN A 72 10.58 5.69 19.18
N GLY A 73 10.07 6.84 19.65
CA GLY A 73 9.48 7.01 20.99
C GLY A 73 10.40 7.12 22.20
N ARG A 74 11.72 7.30 22.07
CA ARG A 74 12.62 7.39 23.24
C ARG A 74 13.51 8.62 23.25
N THR A 75 13.42 9.41 24.32
CA THR A 75 14.40 10.46 24.66
C THR A 75 15.66 9.82 25.25
N ARG A 76 16.84 10.24 24.81
CA ARG A 76 18.14 9.66 25.18
C ARG A 76 19.03 10.72 25.84
N MET A 77 19.61 10.38 26.98
CA MET A 77 20.60 11.23 27.67
C MET A 77 21.85 11.45 26.80
N ASN A 78 22.36 10.37 26.21
CA ASN A 78 23.43 10.41 25.21
C ASN A 78 22.85 9.89 23.88
N ASN A 79 22.56 10.80 22.97
CA ASN A 79 22.01 10.54 21.65
C ASN A 79 23.13 10.65 20.62
N VAL A 80 23.73 9.51 20.31
CA VAL A 80 24.71 9.42 19.23
C VAL A 80 23.96 9.42 17.91
N VAL A 81 24.29 10.28 16.96
CA VAL A 81 23.57 10.47 15.68
C VAL A 81 24.53 10.48 14.50
N ASP A 82 24.15 9.82 13.40
CA ASP A 82 24.87 9.89 12.12
C ASP A 82 24.05 10.68 11.10
N LEU A 83 24.34 11.98 11.03
CA LEU A 83 23.66 12.90 10.13
C LEU A 83 24.18 12.81 8.68
N ASN A 84 25.34 12.21 8.44
CA ASN A 84 25.90 12.07 7.09
C ASN A 84 25.01 11.17 6.20
N SER A 85 24.36 10.20 6.84
CA SER A 85 23.44 9.25 6.20
C SER A 85 22.00 9.78 6.12
N CYS A 86 21.75 11.02 6.58
CA CYS A 86 20.46 11.69 6.51
C CYS A 86 20.41 12.59 5.26
N TYR A 87 19.35 12.45 4.45
CA TYR A 87 19.22 13.20 3.17
C TYR A 87 18.08 14.21 3.17
N THR A 88 17.26 14.25 4.22
CA THR A 88 16.07 15.11 4.28
C THR A 88 15.98 15.87 5.60
N HIS A 89 15.34 17.05 5.61
CA HIS A 89 15.07 17.79 6.84
C HIS A 89 14.37 16.92 7.90
N GLN A 90 13.45 16.06 7.48
CA GLN A 90 12.74 15.12 8.36
C GLN A 90 13.69 14.12 9.02
N SER A 91 14.64 13.55 8.27
CA SER A 91 15.62 12.59 8.80
C SER A 91 16.54 13.23 9.86
N TYR A 92 16.99 14.47 9.63
CA TYR A 92 17.75 15.25 10.61
C TYR A 92 16.92 15.52 11.86
N TYR A 93 15.71 16.07 11.70
CA TYR A 93 14.79 16.33 12.81
C TYR A 93 14.56 15.06 13.64
N THR A 94 14.33 13.93 12.98
CA THR A 94 14.02 12.67 13.64
C THR A 94 15.19 12.18 14.48
N CYS A 95 16.41 12.18 13.94
CA CYS A 95 17.62 11.77 14.67
C CYS A 95 17.90 12.70 15.85
N LEU A 96 17.80 14.01 15.63
CA LEU A 96 18.15 15.04 16.64
C LEU A 96 17.09 15.18 17.73
N SER A 97 15.80 15.02 17.41
CA SER A 97 14.69 15.15 18.37
C SER A 97 14.70 14.12 19.49
N ARG A 98 15.57 13.09 19.41
CA ARG A 98 15.73 12.10 20.47
C ARG A 98 16.68 12.56 21.58
N SER A 99 17.45 13.61 21.36
CA SER A 99 18.37 14.13 22.36
C SER A 99 17.64 14.74 23.55
N ALA A 100 18.02 14.35 24.77
CA ALA A 100 17.54 15.02 25.99
C ALA A 100 18.16 16.40 26.20
N SER A 101 19.34 16.65 25.63
CA SER A 101 20.07 17.91 25.74
C SER A 101 21.05 18.08 24.58
N VAL A 102 21.52 19.32 24.39
CA VAL A 102 22.57 19.63 23.40
C VAL A 102 23.88 18.90 23.73
N GLY A 103 24.32 18.94 24.99
CA GLY A 103 25.54 18.24 25.42
C GLY A 103 25.44 16.71 25.32
N GLY A 104 24.22 16.17 25.33
CA GLY A 104 23.94 14.76 25.08
C GLY A 104 23.91 14.37 23.61
N THR A 105 23.95 15.32 22.67
CA THR A 105 23.92 15.04 21.23
C THR A 105 25.34 14.81 20.72
N ILE A 106 25.64 13.59 20.29
CA ILE A 106 26.97 13.20 19.83
C ILE A 106 26.89 12.93 18.33
N ILE A 107 27.36 13.89 17.53
CA ILE A 107 27.39 13.75 16.07
C ILE A 107 28.66 13.01 15.69
N VAL A 108 28.54 11.83 15.08
CA VAL A 108 29.71 10.95 14.82
C VAL A 108 30.48 11.29 13.55
N GLN A 109 29.87 12.02 12.61
CA GLN A 109 30.45 12.36 11.31
C GLN A 109 30.02 13.76 10.85
N GLY A 110 30.70 14.28 9.82
CA GLY A 110 30.25 15.50 9.14
C GLY A 110 28.85 15.36 8.56
N PHE A 111 28.20 16.49 8.28
CA PHE A 111 26.83 16.52 7.76
C PHE A 111 26.68 17.68 6.78
N ASP A 112 25.68 17.62 5.90
CA ASP A 112 25.40 18.70 4.94
C ASP A 112 24.51 19.77 5.61
N PRO A 113 25.04 20.97 5.91
CA PRO A 113 24.24 22.02 6.52
C PRO A 113 23.04 22.43 5.67
N LYS A 114 23.11 22.24 4.35
CA LYS A 114 22.02 22.58 3.42
C LYS A 114 20.76 21.77 3.67
N VAL A 115 20.87 20.56 4.22
CA VAL A 115 19.68 19.75 4.54
C VAL A 115 18.90 20.37 5.71
N ILE A 116 19.60 21.08 6.60
CA ILE A 116 19.01 21.81 7.73
C ILE A 116 18.51 23.19 7.26
N THR A 117 19.34 23.90 6.47
CA THR A 117 19.05 25.29 6.06
C THR A 117 18.25 25.40 4.77
N GLY A 118 17.97 24.30 4.07
CA GLY A 118 17.29 24.24 2.77
C GLY A 118 15.78 24.42 2.84
N GLY A 119 15.21 24.57 4.04
CA GLY A 119 13.78 24.76 4.26
C GLY A 119 12.97 23.46 4.31
N ALA A 120 11.74 23.58 4.82
CA ALA A 120 10.80 22.46 4.87
C ALA A 120 10.31 22.09 3.46
N SER A 121 10.01 20.80 3.25
CA SER A 121 9.41 20.31 2.00
C SER A 121 8.06 20.99 1.71
N GLY A 122 7.65 21.01 0.44
CA GLY A 122 6.37 21.62 0.03
C GLY A 122 5.17 21.07 0.81
N TYR A 123 5.08 19.74 0.94
CA TYR A 123 4.02 19.08 1.71
C TYR A 123 4.03 19.48 3.18
N LEU A 124 5.21 19.58 3.82
CA LEU A 124 5.30 19.96 5.23
C LEU A 124 4.94 21.44 5.43
N ARG A 125 5.33 22.31 4.48
CA ARG A 125 4.91 23.73 4.49
C ARG A 125 3.40 23.85 4.36
N GLN A 126 2.77 23.08 3.47
CA GLN A 126 1.32 23.05 3.31
C GLN A 126 0.63 22.59 4.59
N GLU A 127 1.11 21.52 5.23
CA GLU A 127 0.60 21.04 6.52
C GLU A 127 0.62 22.14 7.59
N PHE A 128 1.73 22.87 7.73
CA PHE A 128 1.81 23.99 8.66
C PHE A 128 0.86 25.13 8.31
N ARG A 129 0.74 25.51 7.03
CA ARG A 129 -0.20 26.56 6.59
C ARG A 129 -1.65 26.19 6.93
N GLU A 130 -2.03 24.93 6.75
CA GLU A 130 -3.36 24.43 7.10
C GLU A 130 -3.59 24.42 8.62
N LEU A 131 -2.56 24.13 9.43
CA LEU A 131 -2.63 24.25 10.88
C LEU A 131 -2.82 25.71 11.33
N GLU A 132 -2.15 26.68 10.72
CA GLU A 132 -2.36 28.12 10.99
C GLU A 132 -3.79 28.56 10.69
N LEU A 133 -4.39 28.05 9.61
CA LEU A 133 -5.81 28.29 9.32
C LEU A 133 -6.73 27.68 10.38
N LEU A 134 -6.44 26.46 10.85
CA LEU A 134 -7.23 25.82 11.90
C LEU A 134 -7.12 26.56 13.23
N ASP A 135 -5.95 27.09 13.56
CA ASP A 135 -5.74 27.91 14.76
C ASP A 135 -6.56 29.21 14.68
N GLU A 136 -6.51 29.91 13.55
CA GLU A 136 -7.31 31.13 13.33
C GLU A 136 -8.81 30.85 13.37
N ILE A 137 -9.26 29.74 12.77
CA ILE A 137 -10.67 29.31 12.85
C ILE A 137 -11.07 29.03 14.30
N THR A 138 -10.17 28.41 15.07
CA THR A 138 -10.40 28.12 16.50
C THR A 138 -10.49 29.41 17.31
N ARG A 139 -9.60 30.38 17.05
CA ARG A 139 -9.62 31.71 17.68
C ARG A 139 -10.91 32.47 17.37
N LEU A 140 -11.29 32.56 16.09
CA LEU A 140 -12.53 33.23 15.67
C LEU A 140 -13.78 32.55 16.23
N ARG A 141 -13.78 31.22 16.36
CA ARG A 141 -14.87 30.48 17.01
C ARG A 141 -14.96 30.82 18.50
N TYR A 142 -13.83 30.89 19.19
CA TYR A 142 -13.77 31.26 20.61
C TYR A 142 -14.24 32.71 20.84
N GLU A 143 -13.91 33.62 19.94
CA GLU A 143 -14.30 35.04 19.99
C GLU A 143 -15.73 35.31 19.48
N ASN A 144 -16.48 34.28 19.06
CA ASN A 144 -17.78 34.41 18.40
C ASN A 144 -17.77 35.31 17.14
N ALA A 145 -16.64 35.33 16.43
CA ALA A 145 -16.43 36.10 15.20
C ALA A 145 -16.39 35.23 13.93
N LEU A 146 -16.52 33.91 14.07
CA LEU A 146 -16.57 32.97 12.95
C LEU A 146 -17.95 33.02 12.26
N SER A 147 -17.97 33.06 10.92
CA SER A 147 -19.21 33.00 10.14
C SER A 147 -20.04 31.76 10.45
N GLU A 148 -21.36 31.92 10.57
CA GLU A 148 -22.33 30.82 10.74
C GLU A 148 -22.32 29.82 9.57
N SER A 149 -21.82 30.23 8.40
CA SER A 149 -21.65 29.35 7.24
C SER A 149 -20.60 28.25 7.44
N ILE A 150 -19.70 28.38 8.41
CA ILE A 150 -18.60 27.46 8.68
C ILE A 150 -19.03 26.41 9.71
N THR A 151 -19.68 25.35 9.21
CA THR A 151 -20.33 24.30 9.99
C THR A 151 -19.61 22.96 9.95
N GLY A 152 -18.50 22.86 9.21
CA GLY A 152 -17.72 21.64 9.07
C GLY A 152 -17.22 21.09 10.42
N ASN A 153 -17.04 19.77 10.47
CA ASN A 153 -16.52 19.03 11.62
C ASN A 153 -15.19 18.30 11.35
N ARG A 154 -14.67 18.37 10.12
CA ARG A 154 -13.40 17.77 9.68
C ARG A 154 -12.49 18.86 9.11
N ARG A 155 -11.17 18.65 9.21
CA ARG A 155 -10.13 19.59 8.74
C ARG A 155 -10.43 20.13 7.33
N ASN A 156 -10.57 19.24 6.35
CA ASN A 156 -10.71 19.65 4.95
C ASN A 156 -11.97 20.49 4.71
N VAL A 157 -13.10 20.09 5.28
CA VAL A 157 -14.38 20.79 5.15
C VAL A 157 -14.31 22.18 5.81
N ILE A 158 -13.76 22.25 7.02
CA ILE A 158 -13.65 23.49 7.79
C ILE A 158 -12.73 24.50 7.09
N ILE A 159 -11.53 24.05 6.70
CA ILE A 159 -10.56 24.92 6.02
C ILE A 159 -11.15 25.42 4.70
N ARG A 160 -11.77 24.54 3.91
CA ARG A 160 -12.40 24.94 2.64
C ARG A 160 -13.50 25.98 2.84
N GLN A 161 -14.43 25.77 3.76
CA GLN A 161 -15.49 26.75 4.06
C GLN A 161 -14.91 28.08 4.53
N PHE A 162 -13.82 28.04 5.29
CA PHE A 162 -13.10 29.24 5.72
C PHE A 162 -12.43 29.96 4.54
N GLN A 163 -11.80 29.23 3.62
CA GLN A 163 -11.24 29.76 2.38
C GLN A 163 -12.33 30.36 1.46
N GLU A 164 -13.51 29.74 1.39
CA GLU A 164 -14.68 30.27 0.66
C GLU A 164 -15.19 31.59 1.27
N TRP A 165 -15.06 31.75 2.60
CA TRP A 165 -15.47 32.98 3.30
C TRP A 165 -14.44 34.10 3.24
N LYS A 166 -13.17 33.80 3.54
CA LYS A 166 -12.09 34.80 3.67
C LYS A 166 -11.29 35.02 2.39
N GLY A 167 -11.32 34.07 1.45
CA GLY A 167 -10.45 34.03 0.29
C GLY A 167 -9.19 33.19 0.52
N THR A 168 -8.60 32.71 -0.56
CA THR A 168 -7.36 31.90 -0.57
C THR A 168 -6.10 32.71 -0.32
N ASP A 169 -6.20 34.05 -0.42
CA ASP A 169 -5.12 35.01 -0.14
C ASP A 169 -5.13 35.52 1.31
N TYR A 170 -6.11 35.11 2.12
CA TYR A 170 -6.19 35.47 3.53
C TYR A 170 -5.10 34.78 4.36
N VAL A 171 -4.37 35.56 5.16
CA VAL A 171 -3.27 35.09 6.01
C VAL A 171 -3.51 35.56 7.44
N PRO A 172 -3.57 34.65 8.44
CA PRO A 172 -3.60 35.03 9.85
C PRO A 172 -2.43 35.94 10.25
N CYS A 173 -2.60 36.75 11.29
CA CYS A 173 -1.63 37.79 11.66
C CYS A 173 -0.27 37.23 12.11
N ASP A 174 -0.26 36.06 12.75
CA ASP A 174 0.92 35.48 13.40
C ASP A 174 1.61 34.40 12.56
N VAL A 175 1.21 34.21 11.29
CA VAL A 175 1.84 33.24 10.41
C VAL A 175 3.30 33.59 10.17
N HIS A 176 4.19 32.65 10.50
CA HIS A 176 5.62 32.82 10.36
C HIS A 176 6.01 33.11 8.89
N HIS A 177 6.96 34.04 8.69
CA HIS A 177 7.33 34.53 7.36
C HIS A 177 7.79 33.43 6.37
N SER A 178 8.31 32.31 6.87
CA SER A 178 8.78 31.17 6.05
C SER A 178 7.66 30.33 5.44
N ILE A 179 6.46 30.38 6.02
CA ILE A 179 5.28 29.65 5.53
C ILE A 179 4.18 30.61 5.09
N ARG A 180 4.39 31.92 5.15
CA ARG A 180 3.42 32.92 4.70
C ARG A 180 3.06 32.75 3.21
N TRP A 181 1.84 33.11 2.84
CA TRP A 181 1.34 33.15 1.45
C TRP A 181 0.77 34.55 1.15
N ASN A 182 0.36 34.83 -0.08
CA ASN A 182 -0.15 36.15 -0.48
C ASN A 182 -1.00 36.06 -1.76
N LYS A 183 -1.38 37.21 -2.34
CA LYS A 183 -2.19 37.27 -3.58
C LYS A 183 -1.48 36.71 -4.82
N GLN A 184 -0.16 36.80 -4.88
CA GLN A 184 0.64 36.28 -6.00
C GLN A 184 0.94 34.78 -5.85
N ASP A 185 0.96 34.27 -4.62
CA ASP A 185 1.14 32.86 -4.25
C ASP A 185 0.12 32.49 -3.16
N PRO A 186 -1.17 32.29 -3.49
CA PRO A 186 -2.22 32.02 -2.51
C PRO A 186 -2.18 30.58 -2.02
N LEU A 187 -2.76 30.31 -0.86
CA LEU A 187 -2.97 28.92 -0.42
C LEU A 187 -4.11 28.32 -1.24
N GLU A 188 -3.80 27.32 -2.06
CA GLU A 188 -4.77 26.68 -2.95
C GLU A 188 -6.03 26.23 -2.20
N MET A 189 -7.18 26.43 -2.85
CA MET A 189 -8.47 26.01 -2.31
C MET A 189 -8.48 24.50 -2.16
N LEU A 190 -8.85 24.01 -0.97
CA LEU A 190 -8.97 22.56 -0.76
C LEU A 190 -10.12 21.96 -1.60
N ASP A 191 -9.85 20.81 -2.22
CA ASP A 191 -10.81 20.08 -3.03
C ASP A 191 -12.07 19.65 -2.24
N VAL A 192 -13.17 19.44 -2.96
CA VAL A 192 -14.41 18.95 -2.33
C VAL A 192 -14.16 17.50 -1.95
N VAL A 193 -13.98 17.25 -0.66
CA VAL A 193 -13.93 15.88 -0.14
C VAL A 193 -15.35 15.49 0.25
N THR A 194 -15.92 14.51 -0.46
CA THR A 194 -17.18 13.89 -0.05
C THR A 194 -16.90 12.99 1.14
N ASP A 195 -17.35 13.43 2.32
CA ASP A 195 -17.16 12.67 3.54
C ASP A 195 -17.86 11.32 3.47
N THR A 196 -17.09 10.24 3.62
CA THR A 196 -17.70 8.93 3.89
C THR A 196 -18.42 9.00 5.24
N PRO A 197 -19.72 8.67 5.31
CA PRO A 197 -20.49 8.75 6.54
C PRO A 197 -19.87 7.84 7.61
N TRP A 198 -19.63 8.41 8.80
CA TRP A 198 -19.23 7.63 9.97
C TRP A 198 -20.31 6.60 10.28
N GLN A 199 -19.96 5.32 10.25
CA GLN A 199 -20.84 4.23 10.66
C GLN A 199 -20.33 3.63 11.97
N LEU A 200 -21.21 3.54 12.97
CA LEU A 200 -20.95 2.73 14.15
C LEU A 200 -20.85 1.27 13.70
N VAL A 201 -19.63 0.73 13.72
CA VAL A 201 -19.39 -0.69 13.50
C VAL A 201 -20.10 -1.44 14.62
N LYS A 202 -21.29 -1.98 14.31
CA LYS A 202 -21.95 -2.93 15.21
C LYS A 202 -21.03 -4.14 15.28
N ASN A 203 -20.37 -4.32 16.42
CA ASN A 203 -19.73 -5.59 16.75
C ASN A 203 -20.83 -6.66 16.72
N ASN A 204 -20.98 -7.32 15.58
CA ASN A 204 -21.75 -8.54 15.50
C ASN A 204 -21.05 -9.52 16.45
N LYS A 205 -21.69 -9.77 17.59
CA LYS A 205 -21.35 -10.88 18.48
C LYS A 205 -21.48 -12.16 17.66
N TYR A 206 -20.38 -12.59 17.05
CA TYR A 206 -20.25 -13.92 16.51
C TYR A 206 -20.54 -14.93 17.61
N GLY A 207 -21.32 -15.95 17.26
CA GLY A 207 -22.01 -16.85 18.18
C GLY A 207 -21.12 -17.46 19.26
N LYS A 208 -21.56 -17.31 20.51
CA LYS A 208 -21.16 -18.20 21.59
C LYS A 208 -21.74 -19.58 21.30
N ASN A 209 -20.92 -20.48 20.76
CA ASN A 209 -21.18 -21.90 20.90
C ASN A 209 -21.12 -22.26 22.40
N GLN A 210 -22.13 -23.01 22.82
CA GLN A 210 -22.31 -23.55 24.15
C GLN A 210 -21.02 -24.23 24.63
N ARG A 211 -20.38 -23.67 25.66
CA ARG A 211 -19.57 -24.43 26.60
C ARG A 211 -20.26 -24.38 27.94
N SER A 212 -20.57 -25.57 28.41
CA SER A 212 -21.15 -25.91 29.71
C SER A 212 -20.61 -25.05 30.83
N THR A 213 -21.55 -24.54 31.62
CA THR A 213 -21.36 -23.93 32.93
C THR A 213 -20.60 -24.87 33.87
N LEU A 214 -19.38 -24.49 34.22
CA LEU A 214 -18.74 -24.84 35.48
C LEU A 214 -18.26 -23.54 36.11
N ALA A 215 -18.89 -23.19 37.22
CA ALA A 215 -18.59 -22.01 37.99
C ALA A 215 -17.20 -22.13 38.64
N SER A 216 -16.30 -21.18 38.35
CA SER A 216 -15.23 -20.83 39.28
C SER A 216 -15.16 -19.31 39.41
N LYS A 217 -15.48 -18.83 40.61
CA LYS A 217 -15.20 -17.46 41.05
C LYS A 217 -13.68 -17.24 41.00
N SER A 218 -13.23 -16.23 40.26
CA SER A 218 -11.94 -15.59 40.54
C SER A 218 -11.99 -14.13 40.11
N ASN A 219 -11.81 -13.28 41.11
CA ASN A 219 -11.86 -11.82 41.07
C ASN A 219 -10.83 -11.25 40.08
N ILE A 220 -11.26 -10.38 39.16
CA ILE A 220 -10.39 -9.42 38.49
C ILE A 220 -10.62 -8.08 39.20
N THR A 221 -9.81 -7.81 40.22
CA THR A 221 -9.70 -6.50 40.85
C THR A 221 -8.32 -5.94 40.52
N GLY A 222 -8.29 -4.85 39.75
CA GLY A 222 -7.06 -4.14 39.41
C GLY A 222 -7.29 -2.80 38.70
N PHE A 223 -8.47 -2.19 38.86
CA PHE A 223 -8.72 -0.83 38.43
C PHE A 223 -8.96 0.03 39.67
N VAL A 224 -8.04 0.95 39.95
CA VAL A 224 -8.17 1.96 41.01
C VAL A 224 -8.46 3.27 40.30
N ALA A 225 -9.65 3.82 40.52
CA ALA A 225 -10.03 5.13 40.00
C ALA A 225 -9.28 6.23 40.76
N ALA A 226 -8.94 7.32 40.08
CA ALA A 226 -8.28 8.47 40.69
C ALA A 226 -9.22 9.17 41.69
N ASP A 227 -8.63 9.69 42.77
CA ASP A 227 -9.37 10.35 43.85
C ASP A 227 -10.19 11.53 43.30
N GLY A 228 -11.50 11.54 43.57
CA GLY A 228 -12.45 12.54 43.07
C GLY A 228 -13.26 12.16 41.82
N SER A 229 -13.04 10.98 41.24
CA SER A 229 -13.86 10.51 40.11
C SER A 229 -15.03 9.62 40.57
N VAL A 230 -16.27 10.03 40.26
CA VAL A 230 -17.48 9.22 40.50
C VAL A 230 -17.81 8.45 39.21
N PRO A 231 -17.89 7.11 39.23
CA PRO A 231 -18.29 6.34 38.06
C PRO A 231 -19.76 6.61 37.71
N ILE A 232 -20.05 7.07 36.50
CA ILE A 232 -21.42 7.24 36.02
C ILE A 232 -21.97 5.85 35.69
N GLY A 233 -22.84 5.33 36.56
CA GLY A 233 -23.60 4.11 36.34
C GLY A 233 -24.54 4.27 35.14
N HIS A 234 -24.54 3.28 34.24
CA HIS A 234 -25.46 3.19 33.11
C HIS A 234 -26.92 3.16 33.57
N THR A 235 -27.58 4.32 33.58
CA THR A 235 -29.04 4.44 33.39
C THR A 235 -29.42 5.91 33.18
N GLN A 236 -30.36 6.15 32.27
CA GLN A 236 -31.00 7.42 31.90
C GLN A 236 -30.31 8.26 30.80
N LYS A 237 -30.72 7.97 29.55
CA LYS A 237 -30.66 8.94 28.44
C LYS A 237 -31.67 10.05 28.72
N ARG A 238 -31.22 11.30 28.78
CA ARG A 238 -32.11 12.48 28.73
C ARG A 238 -32.69 12.59 27.32
N LYS A 239 -34.00 12.80 27.24
CA LYS A 239 -34.72 13.17 26.02
C LYS A 239 -34.40 14.63 25.69
N LEU A 240 -34.20 14.93 24.41
CA LEU A 240 -34.33 16.30 23.90
C LEU A 240 -35.80 16.51 23.53
N ASP A 241 -36.39 17.57 24.06
CA ASP A 241 -37.75 18.01 23.78
C ASP A 241 -37.85 18.70 22.41
N HIS A 242 -39.01 18.46 21.77
CA HIS A 242 -39.84 19.27 20.85
C HIS A 242 -39.32 20.63 20.31
N ASP A 243 -39.79 21.16 19.18
CA ASP A 243 -40.59 20.79 18.01
C ASP A 243 -40.40 22.00 17.07
N ASP A 244 -40.32 21.80 15.76
CA ASP A 244 -41.20 22.56 14.87
C ASP A 244 -41.14 22.00 13.45
N THR A 245 -42.32 21.57 13.03
CA THR A 245 -42.67 21.10 11.71
C THR A 245 -42.63 22.25 10.72
N ASP A 246 -41.94 22.08 9.60
CA ASP A 246 -42.42 22.65 8.34
C ASP A 246 -42.03 21.80 7.12
N LYS A 247 -43.08 21.39 6.39
CA LYS A 247 -42.99 20.63 5.14
C LYS A 247 -42.61 21.59 4.01
N ILE A 248 -41.41 21.43 3.44
CA ILE A 248 -41.10 21.97 2.11
C ILE A 248 -40.70 20.81 1.19
N PRO A 249 -41.35 20.63 0.03
CA PRO A 249 -41.21 19.45 -0.81
C PRO A 249 -39.87 19.46 -1.54
N ARG A 250 -38.98 18.52 -1.22
CA ARG A 250 -37.80 18.24 -2.04
C ARG A 250 -38.27 17.54 -3.32
N LYS A 251 -38.31 18.26 -4.44
CA LYS A 251 -38.31 17.66 -5.78
C LYS A 251 -37.01 16.86 -5.94
N MET A 252 -37.05 15.58 -5.60
CA MET A 252 -36.12 14.62 -6.21
C MET A 252 -36.54 14.46 -7.66
N ILE A 253 -35.62 14.71 -8.58
CA ILE A 253 -35.72 14.19 -9.94
C ILE A 253 -35.61 12.67 -9.79
N LYS A 254 -36.77 11.99 -9.76
CA LYS A 254 -36.85 10.55 -9.98
C LYS A 254 -36.40 10.31 -11.42
N ILE A 255 -35.14 9.91 -11.59
CA ILE A 255 -34.78 9.10 -12.73
C ILE A 255 -35.49 7.76 -12.49
N SER A 256 -36.30 7.36 -13.46
CA SER A 256 -37.17 6.19 -13.41
C SER A 256 -36.44 4.96 -12.85
N GLU A 257 -37.00 4.39 -11.79
CA GLU A 257 -36.60 3.12 -11.15
C GLU A 257 -36.80 1.89 -12.07
N ASP A 258 -37.16 2.08 -13.35
CA ASP A 258 -37.49 1.02 -14.30
C ASP A 258 -36.30 0.51 -15.14
N ILE A 259 -35.05 0.88 -14.81
CA ILE A 259 -33.84 0.37 -15.52
C ILE A 259 -32.80 -0.26 -14.56
N LEU A 260 -32.98 -0.17 -13.23
CA LEU A 260 -31.98 -0.64 -12.25
C LEU A 260 -32.28 -2.03 -11.66
N GLY A 261 -33.05 -2.85 -12.38
CA GLY A 261 -33.55 -4.13 -11.86
C GLY A 261 -32.60 -5.33 -11.90
N ASP A 262 -31.38 -5.22 -12.46
CA ASP A 262 -30.62 -6.46 -12.81
C ASP A 262 -29.08 -6.36 -12.88
N LEU A 263 -28.44 -5.38 -12.23
CA LEU A 263 -26.96 -5.32 -12.18
C LEU A 263 -26.43 -5.63 -10.78
N GLU A 264 -26.35 -6.92 -10.43
CA GLU A 264 -25.45 -7.36 -9.37
C GLU A 264 -23.99 -7.11 -9.82
N GLY A 265 -23.34 -6.12 -9.21
CA GLY A 265 -21.94 -5.80 -9.46
C GLY A 265 -20.99 -6.92 -8.98
N PRO A 266 -19.72 -6.91 -9.41
CA PRO A 266 -18.76 -7.91 -8.94
C PRO A 266 -18.55 -7.81 -7.42
N GLU A 267 -18.30 -8.96 -6.79
CA GLU A 267 -17.89 -9.01 -5.40
C GLU A 267 -16.41 -8.67 -5.24
N GLY A 268 -16.06 -8.10 -4.08
CA GLY A 268 -14.69 -7.81 -3.65
C GLY A 268 -14.41 -8.32 -2.25
N PHE A 269 -13.22 -8.03 -1.73
CA PHE A 269 -12.75 -8.50 -0.41
C PHE A 269 -12.95 -7.44 0.67
N ILE A 270 -13.33 -7.86 1.88
CA ILE A 270 -13.45 -6.94 3.02
C ILE A 270 -12.08 -6.74 3.64
N TRP A 271 -11.70 -5.48 3.86
CA TRP A 271 -10.39 -5.12 4.40
C TRP A 271 -10.20 -5.64 5.84
N ASP A 272 -9.02 -6.24 6.07
CA ASP A 272 -8.52 -6.64 7.39
C ASP A 272 -7.61 -5.55 7.93
N SER A 273 -8.11 -4.85 8.96
CA SER A 273 -7.44 -3.75 9.63
C SER A 273 -6.35 -4.20 10.62
N GLU A 274 -6.34 -5.46 11.04
CA GLU A 274 -5.30 -6.01 11.91
C GLU A 274 -4.04 -6.31 11.11
N ASN A 275 -4.21 -6.81 9.87
CA ASN A 275 -3.11 -7.20 9.01
C ASN A 275 -2.93 -6.33 7.76
N TYR A 276 -3.64 -5.22 7.62
CA TYR A 276 -3.53 -4.32 6.45
C TYR A 276 -3.58 -5.06 5.10
N SER A 277 -4.71 -5.71 4.81
CA SER A 277 -4.83 -6.59 3.64
C SER A 277 -5.06 -5.89 2.29
N CYS A 278 -5.07 -4.56 2.23
CA CYS A 278 -5.55 -3.80 1.05
C CYS A 278 -4.84 -4.16 -0.27
N ALA A 279 -3.55 -4.50 -0.23
CA ALA A 279 -2.81 -4.98 -1.40
C ALA A 279 -3.39 -6.31 -1.93
N TYR A 280 -3.71 -7.24 -1.03
CA TYR A 280 -4.36 -8.50 -1.38
C TYR A 280 -5.79 -8.26 -1.85
N ASP A 281 -6.56 -7.44 -1.15
CA ASP A 281 -7.98 -7.23 -1.45
C ASP A 281 -8.16 -6.63 -2.84
N SER A 282 -7.38 -5.60 -3.17
CA SER A 282 -7.43 -4.92 -4.47
C SER A 282 -7.05 -5.86 -5.62
N LEU A 283 -5.96 -6.61 -5.46
CA LEU A 283 -5.47 -7.54 -6.48
C LEU A 283 -6.41 -8.73 -6.66
N LEU A 284 -6.78 -9.39 -5.56
CA LEU A 284 -7.58 -10.62 -5.60
C LEU A 284 -9.02 -10.35 -6.05
N THR A 285 -9.55 -9.15 -5.83
CA THR A 285 -10.86 -8.74 -6.37
C THR A 285 -10.87 -8.76 -7.91
N ILE A 286 -9.79 -8.29 -8.55
CA ILE A 286 -9.67 -8.35 -10.01
C ILE A 286 -9.59 -9.81 -10.48
N LEU A 287 -8.78 -10.64 -9.81
CA LEU A 287 -8.67 -12.07 -10.14
C LEU A 287 -9.99 -12.83 -9.91
N LEU A 288 -10.75 -12.48 -8.87
CA LEU A 288 -12.08 -13.04 -8.61
C LEU A 288 -13.03 -12.70 -9.75
N SER A 289 -13.05 -11.44 -10.21
CA SER A 289 -13.87 -11.01 -11.35
C SER A 289 -13.52 -11.76 -12.64
N ILE A 290 -12.22 -11.96 -12.91
CA ILE A 290 -11.74 -12.77 -14.04
C ILE A 290 -12.27 -14.21 -13.92
N TRP A 291 -12.07 -14.84 -12.76
CA TRP A 291 -12.48 -16.22 -12.51
C TRP A 291 -14.00 -16.41 -12.60
N SER A 292 -14.78 -15.49 -12.02
CA SER A 292 -16.24 -15.56 -11.96
C SER A 292 -16.91 -15.51 -13.33
N LYS A 293 -16.25 -14.96 -14.35
CA LYS A 293 -16.77 -14.92 -15.72
C LYS A 293 -16.89 -16.30 -16.36
N ASP A 294 -15.90 -17.17 -16.11
CA ASP A 294 -15.93 -18.57 -16.54
C ASP A 294 -15.19 -19.44 -15.51
N PRO A 295 -15.89 -19.84 -14.43
CA PRO A 295 -15.27 -20.58 -13.33
C PRO A 295 -14.71 -21.94 -13.73
N VAL A 296 -15.22 -22.55 -14.81
CA VAL A 296 -14.76 -23.86 -15.27
C VAL A 296 -13.40 -23.69 -15.96
N LYS A 297 -13.32 -22.76 -16.92
CA LYS A 297 -12.07 -22.42 -17.61
C LYS A 297 -11.01 -21.93 -16.63
N TRP A 298 -11.32 -20.90 -15.84
CA TRP A 298 -10.32 -20.23 -15.02
C TRP A 298 -9.87 -21.05 -13.81
N LYS A 299 -10.63 -22.06 -13.39
CA LYS A 299 -10.14 -23.05 -12.42
C LYS A 299 -9.01 -23.90 -13.01
N GLY A 300 -9.08 -24.26 -14.29
CA GLY A 300 -8.00 -24.93 -15.01
C GLY A 300 -6.81 -24.00 -15.21
N ASP A 301 -7.04 -22.83 -15.81
CA ASP A 301 -5.98 -21.87 -16.13
C ASP A 301 -5.20 -21.45 -14.87
N PHE A 302 -5.87 -21.14 -13.74
CA PHE A 302 -5.19 -20.79 -12.49
C PHE A 302 -4.42 -21.98 -11.90
N LYS A 303 -4.92 -23.21 -12.06
CA LYS A 303 -4.22 -24.40 -11.58
C LYS A 303 -2.93 -24.64 -12.34
N GLU A 304 -2.92 -24.39 -13.64
CA GLU A 304 -1.76 -24.57 -14.52
C GLU A 304 -0.68 -23.50 -14.30
N MET A 305 -1.07 -22.29 -13.86
CA MET A 305 -0.10 -21.23 -13.56
C MET A 305 0.88 -21.64 -12.45
N ASN A 306 0.37 -21.98 -11.27
CA ASN A 306 1.17 -22.47 -10.14
C ASN A 306 0.30 -22.99 -8.99
N LYS A 307 0.96 -23.58 -7.98
CA LYS A 307 0.31 -24.13 -6.77
C LYS A 307 -0.49 -23.09 -5.96
N ILE A 308 -0.05 -21.84 -5.88
CA ILE A 308 -0.75 -20.78 -5.11
C ILE A 308 -2.04 -20.37 -5.83
N MET A 309 -1.98 -20.20 -7.15
CA MET A 309 -3.15 -19.91 -7.98
C MET A 309 -4.17 -21.06 -7.99
N ASN A 310 -3.73 -22.31 -7.93
CA ASN A 310 -4.62 -23.45 -7.70
C ASN A 310 -5.36 -23.36 -6.34
N VAL A 311 -4.67 -22.96 -5.27
CA VAL A 311 -5.29 -22.75 -3.95
C VAL A 311 -6.31 -21.62 -4.01
N LEU A 312 -6.00 -20.54 -4.73
CA LEU A 312 -6.91 -19.41 -4.94
C LEU A 312 -8.19 -19.85 -5.67
N ALA A 313 -8.05 -20.53 -6.82
CA ALA A 313 -9.18 -21.04 -7.60
C ALA A 313 -10.05 -22.03 -6.81
N THR A 314 -9.42 -22.90 -6.02
CA THR A 314 -10.14 -23.82 -5.12
C THR A 314 -10.90 -23.07 -4.05
N GLY A 315 -10.31 -22.01 -3.49
CA GLY A 315 -10.98 -21.13 -2.53
C GLY A 315 -12.20 -20.43 -3.13
N PHE A 316 -12.07 -19.83 -4.32
CA PHE A 316 -13.18 -19.23 -5.05
C PHE A 316 -14.31 -20.22 -5.34
N HIS A 317 -13.95 -21.44 -5.76
CA HIS A 317 -14.92 -22.50 -5.98
C HIS A 317 -15.68 -22.87 -4.69
N ARG A 318 -14.99 -22.95 -3.55
CA ARG A 318 -15.62 -23.22 -2.25
C ARG A 318 -16.55 -22.08 -1.82
N VAL A 319 -16.18 -20.83 -2.06
CA VAL A 319 -17.04 -19.67 -1.78
C VAL A 319 -18.32 -19.75 -2.61
N LYS A 320 -18.22 -20.06 -3.91
CA LYS A 320 -19.38 -20.26 -4.79
C LYS A 320 -20.32 -21.38 -4.31
N LEU A 321 -19.78 -22.39 -3.62
CA LEU A 321 -20.55 -23.48 -3.00
C LEU A 321 -21.01 -23.16 -1.57
N ASN A 322 -20.80 -21.95 -1.07
CA ASN A 322 -21.07 -21.52 0.31
C ASN A 322 -20.32 -22.35 1.38
N GLN A 323 -19.13 -22.86 1.05
CA GLN A 323 -18.28 -23.71 1.90
C GLN A 323 -17.04 -22.99 2.45
N GLY A 324 -17.05 -21.66 2.45
CA GLY A 324 -15.96 -20.79 2.92
C GLY A 324 -16.24 -19.33 2.61
N THR A 325 -15.29 -18.45 2.92
CA THR A 325 -15.36 -17.01 2.63
C THR A 325 -14.20 -16.55 1.75
N LEU A 326 -14.37 -15.42 1.06
CA LEU A 326 -13.29 -14.79 0.30
C LEU A 326 -12.10 -14.47 1.22
N GLU A 327 -12.35 -13.92 2.41
CA GLU A 327 -11.31 -13.59 3.39
C GLU A 327 -10.55 -14.84 3.87
N SER A 328 -11.23 -15.97 4.05
CA SER A 328 -10.56 -17.24 4.41
C SER A 328 -9.62 -17.71 3.29
N THR A 329 -10.00 -17.49 2.03
CA THR A 329 -9.18 -17.79 0.85
C THR A 329 -7.98 -16.85 0.80
N ARG A 330 -8.19 -15.53 0.91
CA ARG A 330 -7.11 -14.54 0.98
C ARG A 330 -6.10 -14.86 2.09
N ASN A 331 -6.60 -15.13 3.29
CA ASN A 331 -5.75 -15.38 4.45
C ASN A 331 -4.90 -16.64 4.26
N LYS A 332 -5.42 -17.65 3.57
CA LYS A 332 -4.64 -18.84 3.17
C LYS A 332 -3.53 -18.50 2.17
N ILE A 333 -3.82 -17.69 1.15
CA ILE A 333 -2.81 -17.23 0.18
C ILE A 333 -1.74 -16.40 0.88
N ARG A 334 -2.14 -15.45 1.72
CA ARG A 334 -1.24 -14.63 2.52
C ARG A 334 -0.34 -15.48 3.41
N HIS A 335 -0.89 -16.49 4.07
CA HIS A 335 -0.11 -17.41 4.90
C HIS A 335 0.96 -18.16 4.10
N LEU A 336 0.60 -18.69 2.92
CA LEU A 336 1.55 -19.39 2.04
C LEU A 336 2.67 -18.47 1.56
N LEU A 337 2.35 -17.22 1.23
CA LEU A 337 3.34 -16.22 0.82
C LEU A 337 4.24 -15.79 1.98
N HIS A 338 3.66 -15.55 3.17
CA HIS A 338 4.40 -15.21 4.38
C HIS A 338 5.36 -16.33 4.80
N GLN A 339 4.94 -17.59 4.74
CA GLN A 339 5.82 -18.73 5.05
C GLN A 339 7.06 -18.80 4.17
N ARG A 340 6.95 -18.38 2.91
CA ARG A 340 8.07 -18.37 1.96
C ARG A 340 8.93 -17.12 2.08
N MET A 341 8.30 -15.96 2.22
CA MET A 341 8.95 -14.66 2.18
C MET A 341 8.33 -13.73 3.25
N PRO A 342 8.61 -13.98 4.54
CA PRO A 342 7.95 -13.27 5.64
C PRO A 342 8.27 -11.76 5.67
N GLY A 343 9.45 -11.36 5.15
CA GLY A 343 9.84 -9.96 5.04
C GLY A 343 9.09 -9.19 3.94
N LEU A 344 8.75 -9.85 2.83
CA LEU A 344 7.97 -9.25 1.72
C LEU A 344 6.47 -9.25 1.99
N PHE A 345 5.99 -10.26 2.75
CA PHE A 345 4.57 -10.46 3.05
C PHE A 345 4.33 -10.53 4.56
N PRO A 346 4.61 -9.47 5.33
CA PRO A 346 4.48 -9.49 6.79
C PRO A 346 3.03 -9.60 7.27
N TYR A 347 2.83 -10.01 8.52
CA TYR A 347 1.57 -9.85 9.24
C TYR A 347 1.56 -8.54 10.04
N GLY A 348 0.39 -8.15 10.54
CA GLY A 348 0.21 -6.92 11.29
C GLY A 348 0.03 -5.69 10.40
N GLN A 349 0.15 -4.51 11.01
CA GLN A 349 -0.08 -3.21 10.39
C GLN A 349 1.11 -2.73 9.55
N VAL A 350 1.62 -3.61 8.69
CA VAL A 350 2.78 -3.35 7.81
C VAL A 350 2.31 -3.44 6.36
N GLY A 351 2.69 -2.45 5.56
CA GLY A 351 2.36 -2.40 4.14
C GLY A 351 2.97 -3.57 3.37
N THR A 352 2.27 -4.03 2.35
CA THR A 352 2.74 -5.06 1.41
C THR A 352 2.79 -4.45 0.02
N SER A 353 3.92 -4.60 -0.69
CA SER A 353 4.03 -4.15 -2.07
C SER A 353 3.10 -4.99 -2.96
N VAL A 354 2.13 -4.34 -3.60
CA VAL A 354 1.23 -5.04 -4.52
C VAL A 354 1.97 -5.54 -5.78
N ASN A 355 3.05 -4.87 -6.17
CA ASN A 355 3.89 -5.27 -7.31
C ASN A 355 4.60 -6.59 -7.01
N GLU A 356 5.20 -6.71 -5.82
CA GLU A 356 5.82 -7.97 -5.40
C GLU A 356 4.79 -9.07 -5.16
N LEU A 357 3.61 -8.71 -4.64
CA LEU A 357 2.48 -9.64 -4.53
C LEU A 357 2.08 -10.20 -5.91
N ALA A 358 1.91 -9.36 -6.92
CA ALA A 358 1.59 -9.78 -8.28
C ALA A 358 2.67 -10.67 -8.87
N LYS A 359 3.95 -10.28 -8.76
CA LYS A 359 5.09 -11.05 -9.28
C LYS A 359 5.13 -12.46 -8.71
N GLN A 360 4.96 -12.59 -7.39
CA GLN A 360 5.03 -13.88 -6.69
C GLN A 360 3.78 -14.73 -6.89
N LEU A 361 2.61 -14.10 -6.95
CA LEU A 361 1.34 -14.81 -7.16
C LEU A 361 1.22 -15.34 -8.59
N LEU A 362 1.71 -14.59 -9.58
CA LEU A 362 1.62 -14.92 -11.01
C LEU A 362 2.92 -15.51 -11.59
N ARG A 363 3.85 -15.93 -10.73
CA ARG A 363 5.04 -16.67 -11.15
C ARG A 363 4.66 -18.10 -11.54
N SER A 364 5.03 -18.49 -12.75
CA SER A 364 4.97 -19.86 -13.27
C SER A 364 6.09 -20.72 -12.68
N ASP A 365 5.80 -22.01 -12.51
CA ASP A 365 6.82 -23.01 -12.13
C ASP A 365 7.80 -23.30 -13.29
N ASN A 366 7.42 -22.97 -14.53
CA ASN A 366 8.23 -23.10 -15.74
C ASN A 366 8.60 -21.72 -16.33
N ILE A 367 9.66 -21.68 -17.12
CA ILE A 367 9.98 -20.54 -18.00
C ILE A 367 8.82 -20.34 -18.98
N ILE A 368 8.35 -19.10 -19.14
CA ILE A 368 7.25 -18.74 -20.04
C ILE A 368 7.70 -17.84 -21.18
N ALA A 369 8.84 -17.17 -21.03
CA ALA A 369 9.43 -16.37 -22.08
C ALA A 369 10.95 -16.36 -21.97
N SER A 370 11.62 -16.31 -23.11
CA SER A 370 13.07 -16.29 -23.23
C SER A 370 13.52 -14.97 -23.88
N ALA A 371 14.61 -14.41 -23.37
CA ALA A 371 15.18 -13.16 -23.88
C ALA A 371 16.37 -13.46 -24.81
N TRP A 372 16.32 -12.88 -26.00
CA TRP A 372 17.27 -13.04 -27.09
C TRP A 372 17.88 -11.71 -27.46
N GLN A 373 19.05 -11.75 -28.07
CA GLN A 373 19.70 -10.60 -28.68
C GLN A 373 19.95 -10.93 -30.13
N GLN A 374 19.50 -10.05 -31.02
CA GLN A 374 19.65 -10.22 -32.46
C GLN A 374 20.33 -8.99 -33.06
N CYS A 375 21.40 -9.20 -33.81
CA CYS A 375 21.99 -8.16 -34.64
C CYS A 375 21.07 -7.80 -35.80
N VAL A 376 20.93 -6.52 -36.08
CA VAL A 376 20.01 -6.03 -37.12
C VAL A 376 20.59 -6.16 -38.52
N GLU A 377 21.92 -6.17 -38.63
CA GLU A 377 22.64 -6.16 -39.91
C GLU A 377 23.01 -7.57 -40.37
N CYS A 378 23.49 -8.44 -39.47
CA CYS A 378 23.92 -9.79 -39.83
C CYS A 378 23.03 -10.90 -39.28
N GLU A 379 21.95 -10.55 -38.57
CA GLU A 379 20.97 -11.47 -37.98
C GLU A 379 21.55 -12.47 -36.96
N ASP A 380 22.81 -12.31 -36.56
CA ASP A 380 23.43 -13.10 -35.51
C ASP A 380 22.61 -13.01 -34.22
N GLU A 381 22.21 -14.17 -33.71
CA GLU A 381 21.30 -14.29 -32.59
C GLU A 381 21.96 -15.06 -31.45
N SER A 382 21.84 -14.52 -30.24
CA SER A 382 22.35 -15.15 -29.02
C SER A 382 21.28 -15.11 -27.93
N ASN A 383 21.16 -16.20 -27.17
CA ASN A 383 20.31 -16.24 -26.00
C ASN A 383 20.99 -15.46 -24.87
N SER A 384 20.26 -14.53 -24.25
CA SER A 384 20.79 -13.70 -23.15
C SER A 384 20.75 -14.41 -21.79
N HIS A 385 20.20 -15.63 -21.72
CA HIS A 385 19.94 -16.43 -20.52
C HIS A 385 19.12 -15.68 -19.46
N ASN A 386 18.26 -14.77 -19.89
CA ASN A 386 17.37 -13.99 -19.03
C ASN A 386 15.92 -14.46 -19.20
N ASP A 387 15.68 -15.68 -18.72
CA ASP A 387 14.41 -16.37 -18.87
C ASP A 387 13.39 -15.88 -17.82
N LEU A 388 12.19 -15.56 -18.29
CA LEU A 388 11.11 -15.05 -17.45
C LEU A 388 10.16 -16.15 -17.06
N GLN A 389 9.86 -16.19 -15.76
CA GLN A 389 8.87 -17.08 -15.16
C GLN A 389 7.62 -16.33 -14.71
N THR A 390 7.45 -15.05 -15.00
CA THR A 390 6.29 -14.27 -14.54
C THR A 390 5.63 -13.53 -15.68
N CYS A 391 4.30 -13.47 -15.67
CA CYS A 391 3.53 -12.67 -16.62
C CYS A 391 3.36 -11.20 -16.19
N VAL A 392 4.12 -10.77 -15.17
CA VAL A 392 4.22 -9.37 -14.75
C VAL A 392 5.34 -8.67 -15.51
N ILE A 393 4.98 -7.70 -16.34
CA ILE A 393 5.89 -6.83 -17.09
C ILE A 393 6.17 -5.58 -16.25
N GLN A 394 7.45 -5.33 -15.94
CA GLN A 394 7.86 -4.11 -15.25
C GLN A 394 8.01 -2.95 -16.24
N CYS A 395 7.43 -1.81 -15.89
CA CYS A 395 7.47 -0.56 -16.67
C CYS A 395 8.27 0.52 -15.93
N ASP A 396 9.44 0.17 -15.39
CA ASP A 396 10.23 1.06 -14.53
C ASP A 396 10.93 2.19 -15.31
N TYR A 397 11.15 2.00 -16.62
CA TYR A 397 11.81 2.96 -17.51
C TYR A 397 10.88 3.56 -18.57
N ASP A 398 9.61 3.15 -18.58
CA ASP A 398 8.62 3.62 -19.53
C ASP A 398 8.01 4.96 -19.09
N ARG A 399 7.87 5.90 -20.02
CA ARG A 399 7.29 7.22 -19.79
C ARG A 399 6.46 7.67 -21.00
N ASP A 400 5.43 8.47 -20.73
CA ASP A 400 4.57 9.15 -21.71
C ASP A 400 3.94 8.23 -22.77
N CYS A 401 3.88 6.94 -22.51
CA CYS A 401 3.43 5.91 -23.45
C CYS A 401 2.15 5.22 -22.96
N THR A 402 1.63 4.27 -23.73
CA THR A 402 0.50 3.43 -23.30
C THR A 402 0.99 2.05 -22.88
N THR A 403 0.19 1.31 -22.11
CA THR A 403 0.49 -0.10 -21.79
C THR A 403 0.65 -0.97 -23.04
N SER A 404 -0.03 -0.64 -24.15
CA SER A 404 0.20 -1.30 -25.44
C SER A 404 1.60 -1.03 -26.01
N VAL A 405 2.13 0.18 -25.83
CA VAL A 405 3.51 0.52 -26.24
C VAL A 405 4.52 -0.13 -25.31
N CYS A 406 4.26 -0.14 -24.00
CA CYS A 406 5.10 -0.86 -23.02
C CYS A 406 5.26 -2.34 -23.44
N LEU A 407 4.15 -2.98 -23.82
CA LEU A 407 4.17 -4.35 -24.32
C LEU A 407 5.04 -4.52 -25.57
N GLN A 408 4.88 -3.62 -26.55
CA GLN A 408 5.63 -3.68 -27.81
C GLN A 408 7.13 -3.53 -27.60
N LYS A 409 7.55 -2.55 -26.78
CA LYS A 409 8.96 -2.40 -26.39
C LYS A 409 9.49 -3.65 -25.71
N ARG A 410 8.65 -4.34 -24.93
CA ARG A 410 9.09 -5.56 -24.27
C ARG A 410 9.37 -6.72 -25.22
N PHE A 411 8.68 -6.77 -26.36
CA PHE A 411 8.96 -7.75 -27.41
C PHE A 411 10.21 -7.45 -28.21
N ARG A 412 10.47 -6.17 -28.51
CA ARG A 412 11.67 -5.77 -29.25
C ARG A 412 12.06 -4.35 -28.88
N GLU A 413 13.29 -4.17 -28.42
CA GLU A 413 13.87 -2.87 -28.11
C GLU A 413 15.35 -2.81 -28.51
N ARG A 414 15.76 -1.69 -29.13
CA ARG A 414 17.16 -1.44 -29.50
C ARG A 414 18.02 -1.31 -28.24
N HIS A 415 19.06 -2.12 -28.12
CA HIS A 415 19.99 -2.02 -27.01
C HIS A 415 20.78 -0.70 -27.13
N PRO A 416 20.79 0.18 -26.12
CA PRO A 416 21.29 1.55 -26.27
C PRO A 416 22.80 1.65 -26.48
N ARG A 417 23.58 0.63 -26.05
CA ARG A 417 25.05 0.69 -26.06
C ARG A 417 25.78 -0.53 -26.64
N ARG A 418 25.08 -1.66 -26.89
CA ARG A 418 25.74 -2.92 -27.23
C ARG A 418 25.77 -3.07 -28.75
N ARG A 419 26.89 -3.53 -29.26
CA ARG A 419 27.14 -3.75 -30.69
C ARG A 419 27.40 -5.23 -30.95
N CYS A 420 27.07 -5.69 -32.15
CA CYS A 420 27.29 -7.07 -32.58
C CYS A 420 28.78 -7.39 -32.57
N ALA A 421 29.16 -8.53 -31.99
CA ALA A 421 30.56 -8.96 -31.94
C ALA A 421 31.11 -9.34 -33.33
N GLN A 422 30.25 -9.68 -34.29
CA GLN A 422 30.65 -10.10 -35.64
C GLN A 422 30.83 -8.92 -36.61
N CYS A 423 29.90 -7.96 -36.60
CA CYS A 423 29.85 -6.90 -37.62
C CYS A 423 29.78 -5.47 -37.06
N ASP A 424 29.89 -5.30 -35.74
CA ASP A 424 29.74 -4.01 -35.02
C ASP A 424 28.37 -3.32 -35.26
N GLY A 425 27.40 -4.11 -35.72
CA GLY A 425 26.03 -3.70 -35.98
C GLY A 425 25.22 -3.42 -34.72
N GLU A 426 24.09 -2.77 -34.88
CA GLU A 426 23.14 -2.54 -33.78
C GLU A 426 22.45 -3.85 -33.35
N ILE A 427 22.13 -3.95 -32.06
CA ILE A 427 21.47 -5.12 -31.47
C ILE A 427 20.08 -4.75 -30.96
N ASP A 428 19.09 -5.57 -31.30
CA ASP A 428 17.78 -5.57 -30.64
C ASP A 428 17.73 -6.64 -29.54
N ASN A 429 17.22 -6.28 -28.37
CA ASN A 429 16.77 -7.22 -27.36
C ASN A 429 15.36 -7.69 -27.76
N ILE A 430 15.16 -9.00 -27.84
CA ILE A 430 13.91 -9.62 -28.27
C ILE A 430 13.39 -10.52 -27.16
N MET A 431 12.11 -10.41 -26.84
CA MET A 431 11.44 -11.35 -25.93
C MET A 431 10.51 -12.24 -26.73
N ARG A 432 10.60 -13.56 -26.51
CA ARG A 432 9.73 -14.55 -27.15
C ARG A 432 8.98 -15.30 -26.06
N PHE A 433 7.66 -15.40 -26.16
CA PHE A 433 6.88 -16.24 -25.26
C PHE A 433 7.00 -17.69 -25.71
N ASP A 434 7.57 -18.54 -24.87
CA ASP A 434 7.55 -20.00 -25.07
C ASP A 434 6.16 -20.55 -24.75
N VAL A 435 5.45 -19.90 -23.83
CA VAL A 435 4.06 -20.17 -23.49
C VAL A 435 3.31 -18.86 -23.37
N ILE A 436 2.30 -18.64 -24.23
CA ILE A 436 1.45 -17.45 -24.18
C ILE A 436 0.69 -17.40 -22.84
N PRO A 437 0.93 -16.38 -21.99
CA PRO A 437 0.25 -16.27 -20.71
C PRO A 437 -1.24 -15.94 -20.91
N LYS A 438 -2.11 -16.47 -20.04
CA LYS A 438 -3.56 -16.15 -20.06
C LYS A 438 -3.89 -14.79 -19.43
N ILE A 439 -2.99 -14.30 -18.58
CA ILE A 439 -3.05 -13.01 -17.90
C ILE A 439 -1.72 -12.30 -18.12
N ILE A 440 -1.76 -11.01 -18.46
CA ILE A 440 -0.60 -10.13 -18.47
C ILE A 440 -0.86 -9.00 -17.49
N VAL A 441 0.13 -8.69 -16.66
CA VAL A 441 0.03 -7.58 -15.69
C VAL A 441 1.17 -6.61 -15.92
N PHE A 442 0.89 -5.32 -15.95
CA PHE A 442 1.93 -4.30 -15.94
C PHE A 442 2.13 -3.80 -14.52
N ALA A 443 3.35 -3.89 -14.01
CA ALA A 443 3.78 -3.19 -12.80
C ALA A 443 4.27 -1.81 -13.19
N VAL A 444 3.50 -0.80 -12.82
CA VAL A 444 3.67 0.58 -13.27
C VAL A 444 4.20 1.43 -12.14
N SER A 445 5.27 2.17 -12.44
CA SER A 445 5.99 3.01 -11.49
C SER A 445 5.88 4.51 -11.82
N ASP A 446 5.48 4.84 -13.06
CA ASP A 446 5.39 6.22 -13.57
C ASP A 446 3.93 6.60 -13.90
N ALA A 447 3.48 7.76 -13.43
CA ALA A 447 2.11 8.24 -13.59
C ALA A 447 1.77 8.70 -15.03
N SER A 448 2.78 8.92 -15.88
CA SER A 448 2.61 9.34 -17.28
C SER A 448 2.15 8.21 -18.20
N ILE A 449 2.26 6.95 -17.77
CA ILE A 449 1.79 5.80 -18.55
C ILE A 449 0.26 5.85 -18.62
N ARG A 450 -0.30 5.55 -19.79
CA ARG A 450 -1.74 5.53 -20.06
C ARG A 450 -2.25 4.11 -20.26
N VAL A 451 -3.44 3.82 -19.73
CA VAL A 451 -3.99 2.46 -19.74
C VAL A 451 -4.73 2.21 -21.06
N SER A 452 -4.19 1.35 -21.92
CA SER A 452 -4.92 0.89 -23.10
C SER A 452 -6.06 -0.04 -22.71
N LYS A 453 -7.26 0.13 -23.26
CA LYS A 453 -8.41 -0.78 -22.99
C LYS A 453 -8.19 -2.20 -23.51
N LYS A 454 -7.34 -2.34 -24.54
CA LYS A 454 -6.93 -3.61 -25.15
C LYS A 454 -5.45 -3.54 -25.47
N ILE A 455 -4.78 -4.68 -25.33
CA ILE A 455 -3.41 -4.89 -25.80
C ILE A 455 -3.39 -6.10 -26.72
N SER A 456 -2.48 -6.14 -27.68
CA SER A 456 -2.37 -7.27 -28.60
C SER A 456 -0.98 -7.39 -29.18
N PHE A 457 -0.62 -8.61 -29.53
CA PHE A 457 0.58 -8.94 -30.29
C PHE A 457 0.27 -10.05 -31.30
N HIS A 458 1.19 -10.33 -32.21
CA HIS A 458 1.07 -11.41 -33.17
C HIS A 458 1.94 -12.58 -32.72
N ASP A 459 1.41 -13.79 -32.85
CA ASP A 459 2.06 -15.06 -32.59
C ASP A 459 1.77 -15.99 -33.79
N ASP A 460 2.79 -16.41 -34.52
CA ASP A 460 2.68 -17.23 -35.74
C ASP A 460 1.58 -16.77 -36.72
N GLY A 461 1.49 -15.46 -36.95
CA GLY A 461 0.50 -14.83 -37.84
C GLY A 461 -0.90 -14.68 -37.25
N SER A 462 -1.16 -15.23 -36.06
CA SER A 462 -2.41 -15.07 -35.32
C SER A 462 -2.33 -13.89 -34.35
N LYS A 463 -3.35 -13.03 -34.35
CA LYS A 463 -3.42 -11.89 -33.42
C LYS A 463 -3.96 -12.33 -32.07
N VAL A 464 -3.12 -12.31 -31.04
CA VAL A 464 -3.52 -12.54 -29.65
C VAL A 464 -3.95 -11.22 -29.03
N VAL A 465 -5.15 -11.19 -28.44
CA VAL A 465 -5.76 -9.98 -27.88
C VAL A 465 -6.06 -10.20 -26.39
N PHE A 466 -5.71 -9.22 -25.57
CA PHE A 466 -6.08 -9.19 -24.16
C PHE A 466 -6.89 -7.93 -23.87
N ASN A 467 -7.92 -8.09 -23.06
CA ASN A 467 -8.83 -7.02 -22.66
C ASN A 467 -8.52 -6.59 -21.23
N LEU A 468 -8.62 -5.29 -20.95
CA LEU A 468 -8.46 -4.75 -19.60
C LEU A 468 -9.47 -5.40 -18.63
N LYS A 469 -8.98 -5.88 -17.49
CA LYS A 469 -9.77 -6.53 -16.44
C LYS A 469 -9.79 -5.75 -15.14
N GLY A 470 -8.78 -4.93 -14.90
CA GLY A 470 -8.78 -4.03 -13.76
C GLY A 470 -7.49 -3.26 -13.60
N VAL A 471 -7.52 -2.29 -12.71
CA VAL A 471 -6.40 -1.44 -12.35
C VAL A 471 -6.34 -1.36 -10.83
N VAL A 472 -5.16 -1.56 -10.26
CA VAL A 472 -4.92 -1.32 -8.82
C VAL A 472 -4.27 0.05 -8.68
N TYR A 473 -4.77 0.85 -7.74
CA TYR A 473 -4.29 2.19 -7.42
C TYR A 473 -3.71 2.25 -6.02
N PHE A 474 -2.70 3.09 -5.83
CA PHE A 474 -2.05 3.34 -4.55
C PHE A 474 -1.98 4.83 -4.25
N GLY A 475 -2.22 5.15 -2.99
CA GLY A 475 -2.12 6.49 -2.42
C GLY A 475 -2.59 6.45 -0.98
N ASP A 476 -2.11 7.37 -0.15
CA ASP A 476 -2.44 7.47 1.28
C ASP A 476 -2.24 6.14 2.04
N PHE A 477 -1.18 5.41 1.68
CA PHE A 477 -0.83 4.10 2.25
C PHE A 477 -1.95 3.04 2.13
N HIS A 478 -2.83 3.16 1.12
CA HIS A 478 -3.97 2.26 0.93
C HIS A 478 -4.17 1.91 -0.55
N TYR A 479 -4.33 0.64 -0.85
CA TYR A 479 -4.63 0.16 -2.20
C TYR A 479 -6.15 0.10 -2.44
N THR A 480 -6.57 0.50 -3.64
CA THR A 480 -7.93 0.34 -4.15
C THR A 480 -7.89 -0.23 -5.56
N ALA A 481 -9.03 -0.68 -6.10
CA ALA A 481 -9.10 -1.25 -7.43
C ALA A 481 -10.27 -0.72 -8.25
N ARG A 482 -10.08 -0.63 -9.56
CA ARG A 482 -11.17 -0.66 -10.54
C ARG A 482 -11.23 -2.03 -11.19
N VAL A 483 -12.42 -2.60 -11.26
CA VAL A 483 -12.71 -3.88 -11.89
C VAL A 483 -13.48 -3.63 -13.18
N CYS A 484 -12.97 -4.16 -14.29
CA CYS A 484 -13.58 -4.02 -15.62
C CYS A 484 -14.27 -5.32 -16.00
N THR A 485 -15.60 -5.35 -15.95
CA THR A 485 -16.41 -6.54 -16.29
C THR A 485 -17.74 -6.15 -16.92
N GLY A 486 -18.24 -6.97 -17.85
CA GLY A 486 -19.50 -6.68 -18.57
C GLY A 486 -19.48 -5.40 -19.43
N GLY A 487 -18.29 -4.86 -19.76
CA GLY A 487 -18.16 -3.55 -20.42
C GLY A 487 -18.29 -2.35 -19.48
N SER A 488 -18.44 -2.61 -18.18
CA SER A 488 -18.58 -1.61 -17.12
C SER A 488 -17.35 -1.57 -16.22
N VAL A 489 -17.14 -0.43 -15.57
CA VAL A 489 -16.09 -0.24 -14.57
C VAL A 489 -16.72 -0.09 -13.20
N TRP A 490 -16.16 -0.81 -12.24
CA TRP A 490 -16.63 -0.86 -10.86
C TRP A 490 -15.48 -0.54 -9.92
N PHE A 491 -15.67 0.41 -9.00
CA PHE A 491 -14.70 0.76 -7.99
C PHE A 491 -14.82 -0.15 -6.76
N HIS A 492 -13.69 -0.61 -6.24
CA HIS A 492 -13.59 -1.41 -5.04
C HIS A 492 -12.58 -0.82 -4.06
N ASP A 493 -13.06 -0.61 -2.84
CA ASP A 493 -12.23 -0.31 -1.69
C ASP A 493 -12.71 -1.22 -0.54
N GLY A 494 -11.90 -2.20 -0.16
CA GLY A 494 -12.27 -3.15 0.89
C GLY A 494 -12.62 -2.51 2.23
N MET A 495 -12.20 -1.26 2.47
CA MET A 495 -12.55 -0.46 3.65
C MET A 495 -13.90 0.25 3.48
N ALA A 496 -14.12 0.90 2.33
CA ALA A 496 -15.29 1.76 2.11
C ALA A 496 -16.48 1.04 1.45
N THR A 497 -16.23 0.21 0.43
CA THR A 497 -17.27 -0.52 -0.31
C THR A 497 -17.51 -1.93 0.24
N GLY A 498 -16.61 -2.44 1.08
CA GLY A 498 -16.73 -3.75 1.74
C GLY A 498 -16.82 -4.88 0.72
N ARG A 499 -17.85 -5.74 0.81
CA ARG A 499 -18.05 -6.86 -0.12
C ARG A 499 -18.41 -6.40 -1.54
N GLY A 500 -19.06 -5.25 -1.69
CA GLY A 500 -19.54 -4.76 -2.98
C GLY A 500 -18.49 -3.97 -3.75
N CYS A 501 -18.70 -3.86 -5.05
CA CYS A 501 -18.05 -2.85 -5.89
C CYS A 501 -19.09 -1.80 -6.32
N THR A 502 -18.71 -0.53 -6.34
CA THR A 502 -19.57 0.58 -6.73
C THR A 502 -19.46 0.80 -8.24
N TYR A 503 -20.58 0.81 -8.95
CA TYR A 503 -20.59 1.15 -10.38
C TYR A 503 -20.10 2.58 -10.61
N GLU A 504 -19.20 2.79 -11.56
CA GLU A 504 -18.78 4.13 -11.99
C GLU A 504 -19.44 4.51 -13.33
N LYS A 505 -18.95 3.94 -14.43
CA LYS A 505 -19.46 4.16 -15.80
C LYS A 505 -18.99 3.05 -16.74
N LYS A 506 -19.43 3.07 -18.01
CA LYS A 506 -18.96 2.10 -19.01
C LYS A 506 -17.47 2.30 -19.32
N LEU A 507 -16.75 1.20 -19.58
CA LEU A 507 -15.33 1.27 -19.96
C LEU A 507 -15.09 2.07 -21.25
N SER A 508 -16.07 2.08 -22.16
CA SER A 508 -16.01 2.90 -23.38
C SER A 508 -15.93 4.40 -23.09
N GLU A 509 -16.52 4.85 -21.97
CA GLU A 509 -16.61 6.26 -21.57
C GLU A 509 -15.39 6.76 -20.79
N PHE A 510 -14.45 5.88 -20.45
CA PHE A 510 -13.16 6.29 -19.89
C PHE A 510 -12.19 6.71 -21.00
N THR A 511 -11.42 7.76 -20.79
CA THR A 511 -10.19 7.95 -21.59
C THR A 511 -9.07 7.06 -21.05
N ASP A 512 -8.05 6.78 -21.85
CA ASP A 512 -6.90 5.98 -21.41
C ASP A 512 -6.14 6.67 -20.25
N ALA A 513 -6.23 8.01 -20.14
CA ALA A 513 -5.63 8.79 -19.05
C ALA A 513 -6.47 8.77 -17.76
N GLU A 514 -7.81 8.78 -17.88
CA GLU A 514 -8.72 8.67 -16.72
C GLU A 514 -8.59 7.34 -15.97
N LEU A 515 -8.05 6.31 -16.63
CA LEU A 515 -7.78 5.01 -16.02
C LEU A 515 -6.44 4.98 -15.27
N SER A 516 -5.54 5.94 -15.48
CA SER A 516 -4.23 6.00 -14.80
C SER A 516 -4.33 6.52 -13.37
N THR A 517 -5.40 7.23 -13.02
CA THR A 517 -5.66 7.74 -11.67
C THR A 517 -7.08 7.44 -11.19
N CYS A 518 -7.27 7.37 -9.88
CA CYS A 518 -8.58 7.16 -9.27
C CYS A 518 -8.59 7.78 -7.87
N ASN A 519 -9.50 8.72 -7.61
CA ASN A 519 -9.69 9.34 -6.28
C ASN A 519 -8.37 9.84 -5.65
N GLY A 520 -7.55 10.57 -6.41
CA GLY A 520 -6.24 11.10 -5.95
C GLY A 520 -5.10 10.06 -5.91
N LYS A 521 -5.37 8.80 -6.23
CA LYS A 521 -4.38 7.71 -6.26
C LYS A 521 -3.87 7.44 -7.67
N THR A 522 -2.62 6.99 -7.76
CA THR A 522 -1.98 6.61 -9.03
C THR A 522 -2.00 5.10 -9.22
N MET A 523 -2.09 4.63 -10.46
CA MET A 523 -2.05 3.20 -10.72
C MET A 523 -0.71 2.57 -10.31
N SER A 524 -0.75 1.32 -9.88
CA SER A 524 0.42 0.48 -9.59
C SER A 524 0.40 -0.80 -10.42
N LEU A 525 -0.78 -1.36 -10.68
CA LEU A 525 -0.93 -2.55 -11.53
C LEU A 525 -2.05 -2.39 -12.54
N VAL A 526 -1.83 -2.93 -13.74
CA VAL A 526 -2.85 -3.00 -14.80
C VAL A 526 -3.01 -4.45 -15.26
N PHE A 527 -4.21 -5.01 -15.12
CA PHE A 527 -4.50 -6.40 -15.41
C PHE A 527 -5.18 -6.57 -16.77
N TYR A 528 -4.64 -7.47 -17.57
CA TYR A 528 -5.20 -7.89 -18.85
C TYR A 528 -5.39 -9.41 -18.87
N ALA A 529 -6.48 -9.88 -19.45
CA ALA A 529 -6.69 -11.30 -19.71
C ALA A 529 -7.36 -11.50 -21.08
N GLN A 530 -7.09 -12.66 -21.69
CA GLN A 530 -7.60 -13.04 -23.01
C GLN A 530 -9.14 -12.96 -23.06
#